data_AF-A0A4V1SEQ3-F1
#
_entry.id   AF-A0A4V1SEQ3-F1
#
_cell.length_a   1.000
_cell.length_b   1.000
_cell.length_c   1.000
_cell.angle_alpha   90.00
_cell.angle_beta   90.00
_cell.angle_gamma   90.00
#
_symmetry.space_group_name_H-M   'P 1'
#
loop_
_entity.id
_entity.type
_entity.pdbx_description
1 polymer ?
#
loop_
_entity_poly.entity_id
_entity_poly.type
_entity_poly.pdbx_seq_one_letter_code
_entity_poly.pdbx_strand_id
1 'polypeptide(L)'
;MNPILKSSACLVLTSLPGVLGAASLEVSVTNTLPFARPAQTIELSAEQLAPLGVANLNQVHVKDSGGMEVVCQAIDLDSDPLRKFDAVLFQVDLPADSTATFTVVAGEKQVYKKEQYKAFGRFVRERFDDFAWENDLVAHRTYGKALETWEGEPLSSSTIDAWSKRTTRMVINDWYLADDYHV
;
A
#
# COMPACT_ATOMS: atom_id res chain seq x y z
N MET A 1 2.76 3.72 81.29
CA MET A 1 2.41 2.97 80.05
C MET A 1 1.21 3.65 79.43
N ASN A 2 1.40 4.44 78.38
CA ASN A 2 0.37 5.01 77.50
C ASN A 2 1.06 5.58 76.24
N PRO A 3 0.36 5.69 75.10
CA PRO A 3 0.82 5.09 73.86
C PRO A 3 1.46 6.07 72.87
N ILE A 4 2.15 5.47 71.91
CA ILE A 4 2.95 6.04 70.83
C ILE A 4 2.06 6.76 69.80
N LEU A 5 2.41 8.01 69.51
CA LEU A 5 1.88 8.84 68.42
C LEU A 5 2.27 8.22 67.07
N LYS A 6 1.30 7.80 66.25
CA LYS A 6 1.55 7.42 64.85
C LYS A 6 1.45 8.66 63.97
N SER A 7 2.57 9.04 63.37
CA SER A 7 2.65 10.11 62.38
C SER A 7 2.21 9.58 61.01
N SER A 8 1.12 10.12 60.47
CA SER A 8 0.65 9.79 59.12
C SER A 8 1.32 10.69 58.10
N ALA A 9 2.23 10.14 57.28
CA ALA A 9 2.75 10.81 56.11
C ALA A 9 1.74 10.73 54.96
N CYS A 10 1.30 11.88 54.45
CA CYS A 10 0.45 11.99 53.27
C CYS A 10 1.36 12.11 52.03
N LEU A 11 1.39 11.07 51.20
CA LEU A 11 2.12 11.08 49.92
C LEU A 11 1.19 11.63 48.84
N VAL A 12 1.42 12.87 48.41
CA VAL A 12 0.74 13.45 47.25
C VAL A 12 1.51 13.01 46.00
N LEU A 13 0.98 12.02 45.27
CA LEU A 13 1.43 11.75 43.90
C LEU A 13 0.80 12.80 42.97
N THR A 14 1.60 13.79 42.57
CA THR A 14 1.28 14.61 41.41
C THR A 14 1.62 13.83 40.15
N SER A 15 0.62 13.20 39.53
CA SER A 15 0.76 12.66 38.17
C SER A 15 0.85 13.82 37.18
N LEU A 16 2.05 14.09 36.65
CA LEU A 16 2.14 14.88 35.44
C LEU A 16 1.43 14.11 34.32
N PRO A 17 0.51 14.74 33.56
CA PRO A 17 -0.03 14.13 32.36
C PRO A 17 1.13 13.97 31.37
N GLY A 18 1.62 12.74 31.23
CA GLY A 18 2.43 12.37 30.07
C GLY A 18 1.58 12.63 28.83
N VAL A 19 2.10 13.42 27.90
CA VAL A 19 1.53 13.50 26.57
C VAL A 19 1.62 12.09 26.00
N LEU A 20 0.50 11.37 25.97
CA LEU A 20 0.37 10.14 25.19
C LEU A 20 0.54 10.53 23.73
N GLY A 21 1.78 10.46 23.24
CA GLY A 21 2.04 10.46 21.81
C GLY A 21 1.30 9.29 21.17
N ALA A 22 0.77 9.49 19.98
CA ALA A 22 0.21 8.40 19.19
C ALA A 22 1.26 7.29 19.04
N ALA A 23 0.83 6.02 19.07
CA ALA A 23 1.72 4.88 18.90
C ALA A 23 2.46 4.98 17.55
N SER A 24 3.78 4.77 17.58
CA SER A 24 4.66 4.80 16.41
C SER A 24 5.63 3.64 16.45
N LEU A 25 5.96 3.11 15.28
CA LEU A 25 6.97 2.08 15.09
C LEU A 25 8.09 2.60 14.19
N GLU A 26 9.33 2.25 14.52
CA GLU A 26 10.47 2.51 13.65
C GLU A 26 10.80 1.24 12.86
N VAL A 27 10.93 1.39 11.54
CA VAL A 27 11.26 0.30 10.62
C VAL A 27 12.58 0.62 9.93
N SER A 28 13.56 -0.26 10.10
CA SER A 28 14.85 -0.19 9.42
C SER A 28 14.93 -1.24 8.32
N VAL A 29 15.24 -0.82 7.10
CA VAL A 29 15.39 -1.69 5.94
C VAL A 29 16.82 -1.61 5.45
N THR A 30 17.53 -2.73 5.46
CA THR A 30 18.96 -2.78 5.14
C THR A 30 19.20 -3.59 3.87
N ASN A 31 19.95 -3.01 2.93
CA ASN A 31 20.55 -3.70 1.81
C ASN A 31 22.02 -3.98 2.10
N THR A 32 22.38 -5.24 2.31
CA THR A 32 23.76 -5.70 2.57
C THR A 32 24.49 -6.15 1.30
N LEU A 33 23.93 -5.86 0.12
CA LEU A 33 24.53 -6.22 -1.16
C LEU A 33 25.38 -5.05 -1.69
N PRO A 34 26.47 -5.34 -2.42
CA PRO A 34 27.34 -4.32 -2.99
C PRO A 34 26.76 -3.66 -4.26
N PHE A 35 25.45 -3.74 -4.47
CA PHE A 35 24.75 -3.11 -5.58
C PHE A 35 23.40 -2.57 -5.13
N ALA A 36 22.94 -1.52 -5.81
CA ALA A 36 21.67 -0.88 -5.53
C ALA A 36 20.49 -1.80 -5.84
N ARG A 37 19.47 -1.72 -4.99
CA ARG A 37 18.18 -2.38 -5.16
C ARG A 37 17.09 -1.30 -5.26
N PRO A 38 16.76 -0.83 -6.47
CA PRO A 38 15.68 0.12 -6.66
C PRO A 38 14.31 -0.55 -6.46
N ALA A 39 13.30 0.23 -6.11
CA ALA A 39 11.90 -0.15 -5.99
C ALA A 39 11.64 -1.46 -5.22
N GLN A 40 12.36 -1.68 -4.12
CA GLN A 40 12.15 -2.87 -3.30
C GLN A 40 10.84 -2.77 -2.54
N THR A 41 9.97 -3.75 -2.75
CA THR A 41 8.73 -3.90 -2.00
C THR A 41 9.03 -4.47 -0.63
N ILE A 42 8.65 -3.73 0.40
CA ILE A 42 8.74 -4.11 1.80
C ILE A 42 7.34 -4.44 2.29
N GLU A 43 7.22 -5.55 3.01
CA GLU A 43 5.97 -6.04 3.58
C GLU A 43 6.07 -6.01 5.11
N LEU A 44 5.08 -5.40 5.76
CA LEU A 44 4.93 -5.40 7.20
C LEU A 44 3.64 -6.14 7.55
N SER A 45 3.75 -7.23 8.30
CA SER A 45 2.59 -8.06 8.67
C SER A 45 1.70 -7.35 9.70
N ALA A 46 0.43 -7.77 9.78
CA ALA A 46 -0.51 -7.28 10.78
C ALA A 46 0.01 -7.45 12.21
N GLU A 47 0.74 -8.53 12.50
CA GLU A 47 1.36 -8.79 13.81
C GLU A 47 2.48 -7.80 14.12
N GLN A 48 3.32 -7.48 13.13
CA GLN A 48 4.37 -6.47 13.29
C GLN A 48 3.78 -5.08 13.53
N LEU A 49 2.61 -4.80 12.96
CA LEU A 49 1.89 -3.53 13.06
C LEU A 49 0.92 -3.47 14.26
N ALA A 50 0.68 -4.59 14.95
CA ALA A 50 -0.25 -4.67 16.07
C ALA A 50 -0.03 -3.63 17.19
N PRO A 51 1.22 -3.23 17.53
CA PRO A 51 1.45 -2.18 18.53
C PRO A 51 0.86 -0.81 18.16
N LEU A 52 0.55 -0.54 16.89
CA LEU A 52 -0.10 0.71 16.47
C LEU A 52 -1.58 0.77 16.90
N GLY A 53 -2.19 -0.37 17.24
CA GLY A 53 -3.59 -0.44 17.67
C GLY A 53 -4.61 -0.05 16.59
N VAL A 54 -4.23 -0.13 15.30
CA VAL A 54 -5.13 0.18 14.18
C VAL A 54 -6.22 -0.87 14.03
N ALA A 55 -7.46 -0.42 13.80
CA ALA A 55 -8.58 -1.32 13.53
C ALA A 55 -8.55 -1.87 12.09
N ASN A 56 -7.97 -1.10 11.15
CA ASN A 56 -7.85 -1.46 9.75
C ASN A 56 -6.47 -1.03 9.22
N LEU A 57 -5.76 -1.91 8.51
CA LEU A 57 -4.42 -1.59 8.00
C LEU A 57 -4.39 -0.46 6.97
N ASN A 58 -5.53 -0.08 6.35
CA ASN A 58 -5.60 1.13 5.52
C ASN A 58 -5.45 2.45 6.29
N GLN A 59 -5.42 2.39 7.62
CA GLN A 59 -5.13 3.52 8.52
C GLN A 59 -3.64 3.61 8.87
N VAL A 60 -2.80 2.73 8.32
CA VAL A 60 -1.35 2.78 8.49
C VAL A 60 -0.77 3.81 7.53
N HIS A 61 0.15 4.62 8.05
CA HIS A 61 0.95 5.59 7.32
C HIS A 61 2.42 5.24 7.48
N VAL A 62 3.20 5.38 6.41
CA VAL A 62 4.65 5.14 6.42
C VAL A 62 5.32 6.45 6.04
N LYS A 63 6.21 6.94 6.89
CA LYS A 63 6.96 8.17 6.67
C LYS A 63 8.44 7.88 6.53
N ASP A 64 9.10 8.53 5.58
CA ASP A 64 10.56 8.46 5.47
C ASP A 64 11.27 9.22 6.61
N SER A 65 12.60 9.20 6.60
CA SER A 65 13.42 9.90 7.60
C SER A 65 13.27 11.44 7.57
N GLY A 66 12.76 12.00 6.48
CA GLY A 66 12.40 13.41 6.35
C GLY A 66 10.99 13.73 6.87
N GLY A 67 10.21 12.71 7.26
CA GLY A 67 8.83 12.84 7.69
C GLY A 67 7.82 12.94 6.55
N MET A 68 8.23 12.70 5.30
CA MET A 68 7.34 12.71 4.14
C MET A 68 6.59 11.39 4.03
N GLU A 69 5.31 11.46 3.65
CA GLU A 69 4.48 10.28 3.40
C GLU A 69 5.01 9.46 2.22
N VAL A 70 5.15 8.16 2.44
CA VAL A 70 5.46 7.15 1.44
C VAL A 70 4.17 6.44 1.05
N VAL A 71 3.96 6.24 -0.25
CA VAL A 71 2.81 5.47 -0.73
C VAL A 71 2.88 4.05 -0.18
N CYS A 72 1.85 3.64 0.54
CA CYS A 72 1.73 2.29 1.08
C CYS A 72 0.35 1.67 0.79
N GLN A 73 0.24 0.36 0.82
CA GLN A 73 -1.02 -0.31 0.51
C GLN A 73 -1.24 -1.48 1.47
N ALA A 74 -2.40 -1.49 2.13
CA ALA A 74 -2.85 -2.68 2.83
C ALA A 74 -3.28 -3.74 1.82
N ILE A 75 -2.85 -4.99 2.02
CA ILE A 75 -3.13 -6.12 1.14
C ILE A 75 -3.74 -7.28 1.91
N ASP A 76 -4.65 -7.97 1.24
CA ASP A 76 -5.26 -9.23 1.64
C ASP A 76 -4.49 -10.33 0.88
N LEU A 77 -3.86 -11.23 1.62
CA LEU A 77 -2.93 -12.24 1.10
C LEU A 77 -3.58 -13.62 0.95
N ASP A 78 -4.70 -13.88 1.64
CA ASP A 78 -5.33 -15.20 1.69
C ASP A 78 -6.77 -15.22 1.11
N SER A 79 -7.30 -14.05 0.75
CA SER A 79 -8.65 -13.86 0.23
C SER A 79 -9.73 -14.42 1.15
N ASP A 80 -9.55 -14.26 2.46
CA ASP A 80 -10.53 -14.71 3.45
C ASP A 80 -11.94 -14.09 3.21
N PRO A 81 -13.03 -14.73 3.68
CA PRO A 81 -14.38 -14.24 3.42
C PRO A 81 -14.67 -12.82 3.92
N LEU A 82 -13.97 -12.35 4.95
CA LEU A 82 -14.09 -11.00 5.51
C LEU A 82 -13.16 -9.99 4.81
N ARG A 83 -12.27 -10.44 3.91
CA ARG A 83 -11.33 -9.61 3.15
C ARG A 83 -10.51 -8.71 4.06
N LYS A 84 -10.01 -9.31 5.14
CA LYS A 84 -9.18 -8.60 6.10
C LYS A 84 -7.82 -8.35 5.46
N PHE A 85 -7.23 -7.21 5.78
CA PHE A 85 -5.86 -6.94 5.36
C PHE A 85 -4.88 -7.63 6.32
N ASP A 86 -3.90 -8.29 5.74
CA ASP A 86 -2.89 -9.10 6.45
C ASP A 86 -1.53 -8.40 6.52
N ALA A 87 -1.26 -7.50 5.58
CA ALA A 87 -0.01 -6.78 5.53
C ALA A 87 -0.16 -5.37 4.94
N VAL A 88 0.86 -4.55 5.16
CA VAL A 88 1.05 -3.26 4.48
C VAL A 88 2.32 -3.34 3.64
N LEU A 89 2.19 -3.00 2.35
CA LEU A 89 3.29 -2.87 1.41
C LEU A 89 3.71 -1.42 1.25
N PHE A 90 5.01 -1.17 1.10
CA PHE A 90 5.53 0.08 0.55
C PHE A 90 6.81 -0.20 -0.26
N GLN A 91 7.30 0.77 -1.02
CA GLN A 91 8.52 0.61 -1.82
C GLN A 91 9.62 1.57 -1.39
N VAL A 92 10.87 1.11 -1.46
CA VAL A 92 12.07 1.89 -1.15
C VAL A 92 13.19 1.62 -2.16
N ASP A 93 13.91 2.67 -2.52
CA ASP A 93 15.19 2.56 -3.22
C ASP A 93 16.33 2.41 -2.21
N LEU A 94 17.09 1.33 -2.32
CA LEU A 94 18.21 1.04 -1.42
C LEU A 94 19.52 1.06 -2.19
N PRO A 95 20.42 2.03 -1.96
CA PRO A 95 21.79 1.96 -2.44
C PRO A 95 22.53 0.69 -1.97
N ALA A 96 23.67 0.41 -2.57
CA ALA A 96 24.58 -0.63 -2.08
C ALA A 96 24.96 -0.37 -0.61
N ASP A 97 25.02 -1.42 0.20
CA ASP A 97 25.48 -1.38 1.60
C ASP A 97 24.85 -0.24 2.43
N SER A 98 23.52 -0.10 2.35
CA SER A 98 22.78 1.01 2.95
C SER A 98 21.63 0.55 3.82
N THR A 99 21.20 1.44 4.73
CA THR A 99 20.00 1.28 5.55
C THR A 99 19.11 2.50 5.39
N ALA A 100 17.83 2.27 5.16
CA ALA A 100 16.78 3.29 5.18
C ALA A 100 15.91 3.11 6.43
N THR A 101 15.50 4.21 7.06
CA THR A 101 14.64 4.21 8.23
C THR A 101 13.30 4.87 7.94
N PHE A 102 12.25 4.32 8.51
CA PHE A 102 10.87 4.76 8.34
C PHE A 102 10.16 4.84 9.68
N THR A 103 9.26 5.81 9.81
CA THR A 103 8.33 5.88 10.94
C THR A 103 6.96 5.44 10.46
N VAL A 104 6.40 4.42 11.11
CA VAL A 104 5.07 3.89 10.83
C VAL A 104 4.13 4.32 11.93
N VAL A 105 2.98 4.90 11.56
CA VAL A 105 2.00 5.46 12.51
C VAL A 105 0.57 5.12 12.11
N ALA A 106 -0.34 5.18 13.06
CA ALA A 106 -1.77 5.17 12.82
C ALA A 106 -2.26 6.57 12.38
N GLY A 107 -3.26 6.61 11.51
CA GLY A 107 -3.91 7.84 11.06
C GLY A 107 -5.26 7.59 10.41
N GLU A 108 -5.72 8.55 9.60
CA GLU A 108 -6.94 8.40 8.82
C GLU A 108 -6.76 7.41 7.67
N LYS A 109 -7.88 6.93 7.10
CA LYS A 109 -7.83 6.07 5.91
C LYS A 109 -7.10 6.79 4.76
N GLN A 110 -6.13 6.11 4.15
CA GLN A 110 -5.40 6.62 2.99
C GLN A 110 -6.32 6.93 1.80
N VAL A 111 -6.07 8.07 1.15
CA VAL A 111 -6.73 8.47 -0.11
C VAL A 111 -5.65 8.93 -1.08
N TYR A 112 -5.39 8.12 -2.11
CA TYR A 112 -4.34 8.36 -3.09
C TYR A 112 -4.83 9.14 -4.31
N LYS A 113 -3.94 9.98 -4.85
CA LYS A 113 -4.13 10.66 -6.14
C LYS A 113 -3.83 9.71 -7.30
N LYS A 114 -4.40 10.00 -8.49
CA LYS A 114 -4.20 9.18 -9.71
C LYS A 114 -2.71 8.95 -10.01
N GLU A 115 -1.88 9.94 -9.75
CA GLU A 115 -0.44 9.93 -10.06
C GLU A 115 0.39 9.08 -9.09
N GLN A 116 -0.19 8.70 -7.94
CA GLN A 116 0.49 7.88 -6.93
C GLN A 116 0.35 6.38 -7.19
N TYR A 117 -0.64 5.96 -7.99
CA TYR A 117 -0.81 4.56 -8.35
C TYR A 117 0.36 4.06 -9.22
N LYS A 118 0.89 2.89 -8.85
CA LYS A 118 1.97 2.19 -9.58
C LYS A 118 1.47 1.05 -10.45
N ALA A 119 0.26 0.58 -10.17
CA ALA A 119 -0.46 -0.38 -10.98
C ALA A 119 -1.94 0.00 -11.00
N PHE A 120 -2.60 -0.31 -12.11
CA PHE A 120 -4.02 -0.06 -12.29
C PHE A 120 -4.62 -1.18 -13.12
N GLY A 121 -5.85 -1.57 -12.81
CA GLY A 121 -6.58 -2.56 -13.60
C GLY A 121 -8.08 -2.37 -13.47
N ARG A 122 -8.82 -2.70 -14.53
CA ARG A 122 -10.27 -2.61 -14.55
C ARG A 122 -10.89 -3.53 -15.60
N PHE A 123 -12.17 -3.79 -15.39
CA PHE A 123 -13.04 -4.18 -16.50
C PHE A 123 -13.27 -2.98 -17.41
N VAL A 124 -13.16 -3.22 -18.71
CA VAL A 124 -13.41 -2.31 -19.81
C VAL A 124 -14.74 -2.72 -20.44
N ARG A 125 -15.82 -2.37 -19.73
CA ARG A 125 -17.19 -2.75 -20.12
C ARG A 125 -17.57 -2.16 -21.47
N GLU A 126 -17.04 -0.98 -21.78
CA GLU A 126 -17.21 -0.32 -23.07
C GLU A 126 -16.58 -1.11 -24.23
N ARG A 127 -15.66 -2.04 -23.94
CA ARG A 127 -15.06 -2.95 -24.91
C ARG A 127 -15.43 -4.39 -24.59
N PHE A 128 -16.73 -4.67 -24.53
CA PHE A 128 -17.27 -6.04 -24.43
C PHE A 128 -16.73 -6.84 -23.23
N ASP A 129 -16.58 -6.16 -22.08
CA ASP A 129 -16.08 -6.71 -20.82
C ASP A 129 -14.63 -7.23 -20.86
N ASP A 130 -13.79 -6.63 -21.71
CA ASP A 130 -12.33 -6.81 -21.62
C ASP A 130 -11.84 -6.54 -20.20
N PHE A 131 -10.73 -7.17 -19.80
CA PHE A 131 -10.03 -6.80 -18.59
C PHE A 131 -8.64 -6.29 -18.96
N ALA A 132 -8.34 -5.06 -18.53
CA ALA A 132 -7.08 -4.40 -18.84
C ALA A 132 -6.36 -4.02 -17.56
N TRP A 133 -5.04 -4.19 -17.53
CA TRP A 133 -4.19 -3.81 -16.41
C TRP A 133 -2.84 -3.29 -16.86
N GLU A 134 -2.24 -2.41 -16.07
CA GLU A 134 -0.97 -1.77 -16.37
C GLU A 134 -0.13 -1.55 -15.12
N ASN A 135 1.16 -1.37 -15.36
CA ASN A 135 2.12 -0.82 -14.41
C ASN A 135 2.86 0.36 -15.07
N ASP A 136 3.95 0.82 -14.49
CA ASP A 136 4.75 1.94 -14.97
C ASP A 136 5.53 1.66 -16.29
N LEU A 137 5.49 0.44 -16.83
CA LEU A 137 6.24 0.07 -18.04
C LEU A 137 5.37 -0.50 -19.16
N VAL A 138 4.34 -1.27 -18.81
CA VAL A 138 3.56 -2.06 -19.76
C VAL A 138 2.09 -2.05 -19.37
N ALA A 139 1.22 -2.09 -20.37
CA ALA A 139 -0.19 -2.37 -20.22
C ALA A 139 -0.53 -3.69 -20.89
N HIS A 140 -1.60 -4.33 -20.43
CA HIS A 140 -2.07 -5.59 -20.95
C HIS A 140 -3.58 -5.58 -21.05
N ARG A 141 -4.07 -6.51 -21.85
CA ARG A 141 -5.50 -6.76 -22.02
C ARG A 141 -5.74 -8.25 -22.19
N THR A 142 -6.87 -8.72 -21.67
CA THR A 142 -7.49 -9.97 -22.09
C THR A 142 -8.90 -9.71 -22.58
N TYR A 143 -9.31 -10.43 -23.61
CA TYR A 143 -10.63 -10.26 -24.22
C TYR A 143 -11.74 -10.69 -23.27
N GLY A 144 -12.79 -9.88 -23.23
CA GLY A 144 -14.00 -10.15 -22.49
C GLY A 144 -14.82 -11.26 -23.13
N LYS A 145 -15.57 -11.97 -22.31
CA LYS A 145 -16.39 -13.11 -22.75
C LYS A 145 -17.44 -12.71 -23.80
N ALA A 146 -17.92 -11.46 -23.78
CA ALA A 146 -18.95 -11.02 -24.71
C ALA A 146 -18.49 -10.99 -26.18
N LEU A 147 -17.16 -11.03 -26.44
CA LEU A 147 -16.63 -11.11 -27.81
C LEU A 147 -16.79 -12.49 -28.46
N GLU A 148 -17.01 -13.55 -27.68
CA GLU A 148 -17.21 -14.90 -28.23
C GLU A 148 -18.46 -14.99 -29.13
N THR A 149 -19.45 -14.14 -28.88
CA THR A 149 -20.74 -14.13 -29.58
C THR A 149 -21.03 -12.82 -30.30
N TRP A 150 -20.09 -11.86 -30.27
CA TRP A 150 -20.26 -10.57 -30.93
C TRP A 150 -20.15 -10.74 -32.46
N GLU A 151 -21.20 -10.38 -33.19
CA GLU A 151 -21.26 -10.60 -34.65
C GLU A 151 -20.19 -9.81 -35.43
N GLY A 152 -19.79 -8.64 -34.92
CA GLY A 152 -18.81 -7.78 -35.58
C GLY A 152 -17.36 -8.27 -35.45
N GLU A 153 -17.07 -9.09 -34.44
CA GLU A 153 -15.75 -9.65 -34.19
C GLU A 153 -15.90 -10.93 -33.34
N PRO A 154 -16.36 -12.05 -33.95
CA PRO A 154 -16.61 -13.28 -33.20
C PRO A 154 -15.28 -13.97 -32.89
N LEU A 155 -14.70 -13.64 -31.73
CA LEU A 155 -13.43 -14.20 -31.30
C LEU A 155 -13.62 -15.63 -30.79
N SER A 156 -12.98 -16.60 -31.45
CA SER A 156 -12.99 -18.01 -31.03
C SER A 156 -11.91 -18.37 -30.01
N SER A 157 -11.06 -17.41 -29.63
CA SER A 157 -9.95 -17.61 -28.70
C SER A 157 -9.57 -16.30 -28.01
N SER A 158 -9.04 -16.39 -26.79
CA SER A 158 -8.50 -15.24 -26.05
C SER A 158 -7.05 -15.51 -25.60
N THR A 159 -6.23 -14.48 -25.66
CA THR A 159 -4.85 -14.44 -25.14
C THR A 159 -4.62 -13.08 -24.48
N ILE A 160 -3.44 -12.90 -23.88
CA ILE A 160 -3.03 -11.63 -23.32
C ILE A 160 -2.36 -10.79 -24.41
N ASP A 161 -2.94 -9.65 -24.72
CA ASP A 161 -2.26 -8.60 -25.48
C ASP A 161 -1.33 -7.82 -24.54
N ALA A 162 -0.16 -7.43 -25.06
CA ALA A 162 0.80 -6.58 -24.35
C ALA A 162 1.03 -5.29 -25.15
N TRP A 163 0.88 -4.16 -24.47
CA TRP A 163 1.06 -2.81 -25.01
C TRP A 163 2.25 -2.14 -24.35
N SER A 164 3.23 -1.77 -25.17
CA SER A 164 4.41 -1.05 -24.70
C SER A 164 4.07 0.40 -24.36
N LYS A 165 4.48 0.88 -23.19
CA LYS A 165 4.26 2.27 -22.80
C LYS A 165 5.54 3.08 -22.96
N ARG A 166 5.40 4.32 -23.44
CA ARG A 166 6.48 5.33 -23.46
C ARG A 166 6.37 6.32 -22.29
N THR A 167 5.64 5.94 -21.24
CA THR A 167 5.32 6.77 -20.08
C THR A 167 5.11 5.90 -18.86
N THR A 168 5.50 6.39 -17.68
CA THR A 168 5.28 5.73 -16.39
C THR A 168 3.89 5.97 -15.80
N ARG A 169 3.14 6.93 -16.37
CA ARG A 169 1.75 7.21 -15.95
C ARG A 169 0.81 6.04 -16.28
N MET A 170 -0.24 5.86 -15.49
CA MET A 170 -1.36 4.97 -15.83
C MET A 170 -2.20 5.61 -16.96
N VAL A 171 -2.29 4.96 -18.12
CA VAL A 171 -2.85 5.52 -19.37
C VAL A 171 -4.01 4.69 -19.96
N ILE A 172 -4.32 3.51 -19.43
CA ILE A 172 -5.39 2.64 -19.99
C ILE A 172 -6.72 3.39 -20.10
N ASN A 173 -7.09 4.18 -19.08
CA ASN A 173 -8.32 4.96 -19.12
C ASN A 173 -8.30 6.02 -20.23
N ASP A 174 -7.16 6.66 -20.45
CA ASP A 174 -7.01 7.72 -21.44
C ASP A 174 -7.08 7.11 -22.86
N TRP A 175 -6.46 5.94 -23.08
CA TRP A 175 -6.49 5.21 -24.37
C TRP A 175 -7.89 4.71 -24.75
N TYR A 176 -8.61 4.08 -23.81
CA TYR A 176 -9.97 3.62 -24.07
C TYR A 176 -10.96 4.77 -24.24
N LEU A 177 -10.77 5.89 -23.53
CA LEU A 177 -11.62 7.08 -23.70
C LEU A 177 -11.45 7.70 -25.10
N ALA A 178 -10.24 7.63 -25.67
CA ALA A 178 -9.93 8.15 -26.99
C ALA A 178 -10.25 7.19 -28.15
N ASP A 179 -10.63 5.94 -27.85
CA ASP A 179 -10.74 4.84 -28.82
C ASP A 179 -9.44 4.60 -29.63
N ASP A 180 -8.30 4.95 -29.02
CA ASP A 180 -6.96 4.90 -29.63
C ASP A 180 -6.03 4.01 -28.80
N TYR A 181 -6.41 2.73 -28.67
CA TYR A 181 -5.69 1.72 -27.87
C TYR A 181 -4.90 0.73 -28.73
N HIS A 182 -4.77 0.99 -30.04
CA HIS A 182 -4.01 0.16 -30.99
C HIS A 182 -2.66 0.78 -31.41
N VAL A 183 -2.28 1.92 -30.81
CA VAL A 183 -1.08 2.71 -31.15
C VAL A 183 0.20 2.25 -30.45
#